data_AF-A0A0B6YP38-F1
#
_entry.id   AF-A0A0B6YP38-F1
#
_cell.length_a   1.000
_cell.length_b   1.000
_cell.length_c   1.000
_cell.angle_alpha   90.00
_cell.angle_beta   90.00
_cell.angle_gamma   90.00
#
_symmetry.space_group_name_H-M   'P 1'
#
loop_
_entity.id
_entity.type
_entity.pdbx_description
1 polymer ?
#
loop_
_entity_poly.entity_id
_entity_poly.type
_entity_poly.pdbx_seq_one_letter_code
_entity_poly.pdbx_strand_id
1 'polypeptide(L)' 'KYGRKTELIMCSLITCYFGILSAFAPSFIWMLILRGLVGFGIGGAPQSVTLYAEFLPSKARATCVTLVEMFWAVGA' A
#
# COMPACT_ATOMS: atom_id res chain seq x y z
N LYS A 1 -13.73 12.93 3.31
CA LYS A 1 -13.45 13.92 4.38
C LYS A 1 -12.51 13.30 5.42
N TYR A 2 -11.38 12.76 4.97
CA TYR A 2 -10.31 12.18 5.77
C TYR A 2 -8.99 12.67 5.15
N GLY A 3 -8.02 13.07 5.97
CA GLY A 3 -6.75 13.59 5.46
C GLY A 3 -5.99 12.50 4.70
N ARG A 4 -5.50 12.82 3.50
CA ARG A 4 -4.83 11.85 2.60
C ARG A 4 -3.63 11.14 3.22
N LYS A 5 -2.98 11.74 4.22
CA LYS A 5 -1.95 11.09 5.05
C LYS A 5 -2.52 10.04 5.99
N THR A 6 -3.66 10.30 6.63
CA THR A 6 -4.33 9.38 7.55
C THR A 6 -4.77 8.11 6.81
N GLU A 7 -5.29 8.26 5.60
CA GLU A 7 -5.74 7.11 4.80
C GLU A 7 -4.57 6.19 4.39
N LEU A 8 -3.43 6.80 4.02
CA LEU A 8 -2.18 6.09 3.71
C LEU A 8 -1.64 5.31 4.92
N ILE A 9 -1.66 5.93 6.11
CA ILE A 9 -1.25 5.28 7.37
C ILE A 9 -2.21 4.13 7.69
N MET A 10 -3.51 4.32 7.54
CA MET A 10 -4.51 3.27 7.80
C MET A 10 -4.33 2.08 6.84
N CYS A 11 -4.13 2.31 5.54
CA CYS A 11 -3.86 1.24 4.57
C CYS A 11 -2.56 0.48 4.89
N SER A 12 -1.51 1.19 5.31
CA SER A 12 -0.24 0.56 5.71
C SER A 12 -0.38 -0.29 6.97
N LEU A 13 -1.13 0.19 7.96
CA LEU A 13 -1.39 -0.55 9.21
C LEU A 13 -2.24 -1.80 8.94
N ILE A 14 -3.28 -1.68 8.11
CA ILE A 14 -4.15 -2.80 7.70
C ILE A 14 -3.32 -3.87 6.98
N THR A 15 -2.52 -3.48 5.98
CA THR A 15 -1.65 -4.40 5.23
C THR A 15 -0.65 -5.12 6.14
N CYS A 16 -0.02 -4.39 7.07
CA CYS A 16 0.96 -4.97 8.00
C CYS A 16 0.29 -5.92 9.00
N TYR A 17 -0.85 -5.54 9.56
CA TYR A 17 -1.60 -6.36 10.52
C TYR A 17 -2.10 -7.66 9.90
N PHE A 18 -2.76 -7.59 8.75
CA PHE A 18 -3.24 -8.79 8.06
C PHE A 18 -2.10 -9.63 7.46
N GLY A 19 -0.97 -9.01 7.10
CA GLY A 19 0.25 -9.71 6.71
C GLY A 19 0.85 -10.55 7.84
N ILE A 20 0.95 -10.00 9.04
CA ILE A 20 1.42 -10.73 10.24
C ILE A 20 0.43 -11.82 10.64
N LEU A 21 -0.88 -11.54 10.60
CA LEU A 21 -1.90 -12.57 10.84
C LEU A 21 -1.80 -13.73 9.85
N SER A 22 -1.40 -13.47 8.60
CA SER A 22 -1.21 -14.52 7.60
C SER A 22 -0.05 -15.46 7.95
N ALA A 23 0.92 -15.06 8.76
CA ALA A 23 2.00 -15.93 9.24
C ALA A 23 1.52 -16.92 10.32
N PHE A 24 0.46 -16.56 11.05
CA PHE A 24 -0.17 -17.42 12.06
C PHE A 24 -1.37 -18.22 11.52
N ALA A 25 -1.63 -18.18 10.21
CA ALA A 25 -2.80 -18.83 9.62
C ALA A 25 -2.67 -20.37 9.72
N PRO A 26 -3.57 -21.06 10.46
CA PRO A 26 -3.50 -22.50 10.66
C PRO A 26 -4.16 -23.30 9.51
N SER A 27 -4.81 -22.62 8.55
CA SER A 27 -5.52 -23.27 7.44
C SER A 27 -5.46 -22.47 6.13
N PHE A 28 -5.54 -23.17 5.00
CA PHE A 28 -5.44 -22.59 3.65
C PHE A 28 -6.55 -21.56 3.36
N ILE A 29 -7.76 -21.80 3.84
CA ILE A 29 -8.90 -20.88 3.70
C ILE A 29 -8.63 -19.56 4.43
N TRP A 30 -8.02 -19.62 5.62
CA TRP A 30 -7.69 -18.44 6.41
C TRP A 30 -6.58 -17.61 5.74
N MET A 31 -5.59 -18.29 5.17
CA MET A 31 -4.55 -17.64 4.37
C MET A 31 -5.13 -16.89 3.15
N LEU A 32 -6.15 -17.48 2.51
CA LEU A 32 -6.79 -16.90 1.31
C LEU A 32 -7.63 -15.65 1.63
N ILE A 33 -8.38 -15.67 2.73
CA ILE A 33 -9.14 -14.51 3.22
C ILE A 33 -8.20 -13.38 3.65
N LEU A 34 -7.14 -13.71 4.39
CA LEU A 34 -6.14 -12.73 4.83
C LEU A 34 -5.41 -12.09 3.65
N ARG A 35 -5.06 -12.86 2.59
CA ARG A 35 -4.51 -12.28 1.36
C ARG A 35 -5.51 -11.37 0.63
N GLY A 36 -6.79 -11.73 0.60
CA GLY A 36 -7.83 -10.86 0.02
C GLY A 36 -7.92 -9.51 0.75
N LEU A 37 -7.85 -9.52 2.08
CA LEU A 37 -7.85 -8.31 2.91
C LEU A 37 -6.56 -7.49 2.75
N VAL A 38 -5.40 -8.14 2.65
CA VAL A 38 -4.12 -7.49 2.32
C VAL A 38 -4.20 -6.82 0.94
N GLY A 39 -4.78 -7.49 -0.06
CA GLY A 39 -5.00 -6.93 -1.39
C GLY A 39 -5.86 -5.66 -1.37
N PHE A 40 -6.87 -5.61 -0.50
CA PHE A 40 -7.68 -4.41 -0.30
C PHE A 40 -6.86 -3.25 0.32
N GLY A 41 -5.93 -3.56 1.23
CA GLY A 41 -5.00 -2.58 1.80
C GLY A 41 -4.01 -2.00 0.77
N ILE A 42 -3.55 -2.82 -0.18
CA ILE A 42 -2.67 -2.40 -1.29
C ILE A 42 -3.41 -1.45 -2.26
N GLY A 43 -4.74 -1.52 -2.34
CA GLY A 43 -5.56 -0.58 -3.11
C GLY A 43 -5.39 0.90 -2.71
N GLY A 44 -4.79 1.18 -1.54
CA GLY A 44 -4.40 2.52 -1.11
C GLY A 44 -3.09 3.04 -1.73
N ALA A 45 -2.32 2.22 -2.45
CA ALA A 45 -1.07 2.62 -3.13
C ALA A 45 -1.21 3.86 -4.05
N PRO A 46 -2.22 4.00 -4.93
CA PRO A 46 -2.38 5.19 -5.77
C PRO A 46 -2.65 6.48 -4.97
N GLN A 47 -3.10 6.34 -3.71
CA GLN A 47 -3.32 7.48 -2.82
C GLN A 47 -1.99 8.13 -2.39
N SER A 48 -0.92 7.33 -2.27
CA SER A 48 0.42 7.83 -2.01
C SER A 48 0.95 8.64 -3.19
N VAL A 49 0.81 8.10 -4.41
CA VAL A 49 1.29 8.72 -5.66
C VAL A 49 0.60 10.05 -5.90
N THR A 50 -0.70 10.14 -5.63
CA THR A 50 -1.45 11.38 -5.79
C THR A 50 -1.10 12.41 -4.70
N LEU A 51 -0.76 11.99 -3.46
CA LEU A 51 -0.28 12.92 -2.42
C LEU A 51 1.08 13.52 -2.80
N TYR A 52 2.00 12.68 -3.30
CA TYR A 52 3.31 13.14 -3.80
C TYR A 52 3.15 14.08 -5.02
N ALA A 53 2.18 13.83 -5.88
CA ALA A 53 1.88 14.70 -7.02
C ALA A 53 1.34 16.08 -6.64
N GLU A 54 0.74 16.23 -5.45
CA GLU A 54 0.17 17.50 -4.97
C GLU A 54 1.20 18.40 -4.27
N PHE A 55 2.25 17.81 -3.70
CA PHE A 55 3.28 18.53 -2.96
C PHE A 55 4.57 18.82 -3.75
N LEU A 56 4.79 18.22 -4.93
CA LEU A 56 6.05 18.39 -5.69
C LEU A 56 5.87 19.08 -7.06
N PRO A 57 6.82 19.93 -7.47
CA PRO A 57 6.83 20.57 -8.79
C PRO A 57 6.98 19.54 -9.92
N SER A 58 6.42 19.85 -11.09
CA SER A 58 6.26 18.96 -12.25
C SER A 58 7.50 18.16 -12.67
N LYS A 59 8.71 18.68 -12.43
CA LYS A 59 9.98 17.99 -12.75
C LYS A 59 10.30 16.79 -11.85
N ALA A 60 9.87 16.79 -10.58
CA ALA A 60 10.21 15.72 -9.63
C ALA A 60 9.14 14.61 -9.56
N ARG A 61 7.97 14.84 -10.17
CA ARG A 61 6.84 13.91 -10.19
C ARG A 61 7.18 12.59 -10.89
N ALA A 62 7.88 12.67 -12.03
CA ALA A 62 8.32 11.50 -12.78
C ALA A 62 9.28 10.64 -11.94
N THR A 63 10.27 11.25 -11.28
CA THR A 63 11.25 10.55 -10.45
C THR A 63 10.61 9.82 -9.27
N CYS A 64 9.64 10.43 -8.57
CA CYS A 64 8.91 9.77 -7.48
C CYS A 64 8.09 8.58 -7.97
N VAL A 65 7.38 8.72 -9.09
CA VAL A 65 6.60 7.60 -9.66
C VAL A 65 7.54 6.46 -10.06
N THR A 66 8.64 6.76 -10.75
CA THR A 66 9.64 5.76 -11.11
C THR A 66 10.25 5.07 -9.89
N LEU A 67 10.54 5.81 -8.81
CA LEU A 67 11.02 5.21 -7.56
C LEU A 67 10.00 4.24 -6.94
N VAL A 68 8.72 4.61 -6.91
CA VAL A 68 7.64 3.73 -6.43
C VAL A 68 7.52 2.47 -7.30
N GLU A 69 7.58 2.62 -8.63
CA GLU A 69 7.55 1.50 -9.58
C GLU A 69 8.77 0.59 -9.40
N MET A 70 9.96 1.14 -9.16
CA MET A 70 11.15 0.36 -8.84
C MET A 70 11.01 -0.39 -7.51
N PHE A 71 10.52 0.27 -6.46
CA PHE A 71 10.25 -0.38 -5.17
C PHE A 71 9.20 -1.48 -5.30
N TRP A 72 8.20 -1.29 -6.17
CA TRP A 72 7.22 -2.31 -6.50
C TRP A 72 7.85 -3.50 -7.21
N ALA A 73 8.68 -3.26 -8.23
CA ALA A 73 9.38 -4.31 -8.98
C ALA A 73 10.38 -5.09 -8.11
N VAL A 74 11.01 -4.44 -7.13
CA VAL A 74 11.90 -5.11 -6.17
C VAL A 74 11.13 -5.92 -5.13
N GLY A 75 9.90 -5.51 -4.79
CA GLY A 75 9.05 -6.18 -3.82
C GLY A 75 8.18 -7.32 -4.38
N ALA A 76 8.02 -7.37 -5.71
CA ALA A 76 7.30 -8.43 -6.43
C ALA A 76 8.14 -9.71 -6.55
#